data_AF-A0A945UQ67-F1
#
_entry.id   AF-A0A945UQ67-F1
#
_cell.length_a   1.000
_cell.length_b   1.000
_cell.length_c   1.000
_cell.angle_alpha   90.00
_cell.angle_beta   90.00
_cell.angle_gamma   90.00
#
_symmetry.space_group_name_H-M   'P 1'
#
loop_
_entity.id
_entity.type
_entity.pdbx_description
1 polymer ?
#
loop_
_entity_poly.entity_id
_entity_poly.type
_entity_poly.pdbx_seq_one_letter_code
_entity_poly.pdbx_strand_id
1 'polypeptide(L)'
;MRIRSADNILPAWAWLWLPIAVLAVELGFRIINEPLYRQLWQSELGPVETGTVAVLLPGILAGLAALRQSNRLPARWLTGWLVLIITGSVYFGGEEASWGQHWLGWNTPEALSKLNDQGETNLHNTSSWLDQKPRLLLELGVLVGGLLYPLFMGLKRWNRPSDPQEVHYWLWPGGQLLPTAFLAIAIGLPQRFEKFFGWPIPYPLDIRASETQELYFALFLALYLWSFQRRLNARRY
;
A
#
# COMPACT_ATOMS: atom_id res chain seq x y z
N MET A 1 22.86 -21.11 -14.86
CA MET A 1 22.32 -19.74 -14.67
C MET A 1 21.30 -19.80 -13.53
N ARG A 2 21.65 -19.36 -12.31
CA ARG A 2 20.74 -19.39 -11.15
C ARG A 2 19.66 -18.34 -11.36
N ILE A 3 18.43 -18.76 -11.67
CA ILE A 3 17.24 -17.93 -11.48
C ILE A 3 17.30 -17.48 -10.02
N ARG A 4 17.50 -16.18 -9.77
CA ARG A 4 17.42 -15.65 -8.41
C ARG A 4 16.04 -16.04 -7.89
N SER A 5 15.98 -16.72 -6.75
CA SER A 5 14.69 -17.00 -6.11
C SER A 5 13.91 -15.69 -6.01
N ALA A 6 12.59 -15.76 -6.14
CA ALA A 6 11.71 -14.58 -6.08
C ALA A 6 11.87 -13.76 -4.77
N ASP A 7 12.65 -14.26 -3.81
CA ASP A 7 12.86 -13.68 -2.49
C ASP A 7 14.01 -12.66 -2.42
N ASN A 8 14.83 -12.47 -3.47
CA ASN A 8 15.96 -11.51 -3.47
C ASN A 8 15.93 -10.53 -4.65
N ILE A 9 14.78 -9.88 -4.82
CA ILE A 9 14.53 -8.96 -5.92
C ILE A 9 14.69 -7.52 -5.47
N LEU A 10 14.06 -7.14 -4.37
CA LEU A 10 14.14 -5.81 -3.78
C LEU A 10 15.37 -5.69 -2.86
N PRO A 11 16.01 -4.52 -2.79
CA PRO A 11 17.11 -4.29 -1.84
C PRO A 11 16.56 -4.21 -0.40
N ALA A 12 17.34 -4.65 0.59
CA ALA A 12 16.92 -4.71 2.00
C ALA A 12 16.43 -3.38 2.56
N TRP A 13 17.01 -2.26 2.12
CA TRP A 13 16.55 -0.94 2.55
C TRP A 13 15.07 -0.70 2.20
N ALA A 14 14.58 -1.25 1.09
CA ALA A 14 13.23 -0.99 0.59
C ALA A 14 12.16 -1.90 1.20
N TRP A 15 12.44 -3.20 1.31
CA TRP A 15 11.41 -4.16 1.72
C TRP A 15 11.41 -4.45 3.23
N LEU A 16 12.55 -4.23 3.90
CA LEU A 16 12.70 -4.47 5.34
C LEU A 16 12.78 -3.16 6.11
N TRP A 17 13.77 -2.31 5.79
CA TRP A 17 14.04 -1.13 6.62
C TRP A 17 13.07 0.02 6.38
N LEU A 18 12.62 0.25 5.15
CA LEU A 18 11.67 1.32 4.84
C LEU A 18 10.36 1.21 5.63
N PRO A 19 9.62 0.07 5.64
CA PRO A 19 8.40 -0.01 6.46
C PRO A 19 8.70 0.21 7.94
N ILE A 20 9.75 -0.43 8.49
CA ILE A 20 10.15 -0.23 9.90
C ILE A 20 10.45 1.25 10.19
N ALA A 21 11.18 1.91 9.31
CA ALA A 21 11.55 3.32 9.46
C ALA A 21 10.33 4.24 9.44
N VAL A 22 9.35 4.01 8.55
CA VAL A 22 8.11 4.79 8.50
C VAL A 22 7.38 4.76 9.84
N LEU A 23 7.17 3.56 10.41
CA LEU A 23 6.49 3.45 11.71
C LEU A 23 7.36 3.98 12.86
N ALA A 24 8.67 3.76 12.83
CA ALA A 24 9.57 4.26 13.86
C ALA A 24 9.61 5.80 13.89
N VAL A 25 9.58 6.46 12.73
CA VAL A 25 9.50 7.92 12.63
C VAL A 25 8.20 8.42 13.21
N GLU A 26 7.06 7.85 12.82
CA GLU A 26 5.75 8.24 13.34
C GLU A 26 5.64 8.06 14.86
N LEU A 27 6.00 6.88 15.37
CA LEU A 27 6.03 6.64 16.82
C LEU A 27 7.04 7.54 17.53
N GLY A 28 8.17 7.85 16.90
CA GLY A 28 9.15 8.80 17.40
C GLY A 28 8.56 10.20 17.58
N PHE A 29 7.82 10.72 16.59
CA PHE A 29 7.10 11.98 16.70
C PHE A 29 6.03 11.92 17.81
N ARG A 30 5.24 10.83 17.85
CA ARG A 30 4.22 10.61 18.89
C ARG A 30 4.80 10.63 20.30
N ILE A 31 6.02 10.12 20.49
CA ILE A 31 6.69 10.04 21.79
C ILE A 31 7.38 11.37 22.16
N ILE A 32 8.11 11.96 21.23
CA ILE A 32 9.01 13.10 21.49
C ILE A 32 8.23 14.42 21.55
N ASN A 33 7.24 14.61 20.68
CA ASN A 33 6.48 15.86 20.59
C ASN A 33 5.03 15.60 20.15
N GLU A 34 4.19 15.19 21.11
CA GLU A 34 2.77 14.92 20.86
C GLU A 34 2.01 16.09 20.23
N PRO A 35 2.15 17.36 20.69
CA PRO A 35 1.47 18.49 20.04
C PRO A 35 1.82 18.63 18.56
N LEU A 36 3.10 18.50 18.21
CA LEU A 36 3.54 18.55 16.81
C LEU A 36 3.04 17.36 16.01
N TYR A 37 3.07 16.15 16.59
CA TYR A 37 2.50 14.96 15.96
C TYR A 37 1.02 15.19 15.62
N ARG A 38 0.22 15.63 16.58
CA ARG A 38 -1.22 15.90 16.36
C ARG A 38 -1.43 16.96 15.28
N GLN A 39 -0.66 18.04 15.31
CA GLN A 39 -0.74 19.09 14.29
C GLN A 39 -0.42 18.57 12.88
N LEU A 40 0.64 17.77 12.73
CA LEU A 40 1.08 17.29 11.43
C LEU A 40 0.19 16.16 10.88
N TRP A 41 -0.20 15.20 11.71
CA TRP A 41 -1.05 14.07 11.31
C TRP A 41 -2.54 14.44 11.21
N GLN A 42 -2.97 15.63 11.65
CA GLN A 42 -4.34 16.13 11.43
C GLN A 42 -4.48 17.06 10.24
N SER A 43 -3.40 17.38 9.56
CA SER A 43 -3.41 18.31 8.42
C SER A 43 -3.77 17.57 7.12
N GLU A 44 -4.59 18.21 6.27
CA GLU A 44 -4.87 17.82 4.86
C GLU A 44 -3.65 17.99 3.91
N LEU A 45 -2.48 18.22 4.50
CA LEU A 45 -1.17 18.25 3.83
C LEU A 45 -0.18 17.47 4.70
N GLY A 46 -0.71 16.54 5.48
CA GLY A 46 0.00 15.85 6.52
C GLY A 46 1.06 14.92 5.93
N PRO A 47 2.00 14.46 6.77
CA PRO A 47 3.01 13.50 6.35
C PRO A 47 2.43 12.21 5.76
N VAL A 48 1.22 11.81 6.17
CA VAL A 48 0.58 10.58 5.69
C VAL A 48 0.07 10.72 4.26
N GLU A 49 -0.80 11.69 3.97
CA GLU A 49 -1.36 11.91 2.62
C GLU A 49 -0.26 12.18 1.59
N THR A 50 0.65 13.10 1.92
CA THR A 50 1.81 13.40 1.06
C THR A 50 2.73 12.18 0.94
N GLY A 51 2.91 11.43 2.04
CA GLY A 51 3.66 10.19 2.07
C GLY A 51 3.07 9.09 1.18
N THR A 52 1.75 8.96 1.15
CA THR A 52 1.02 7.99 0.32
C THR A 52 1.33 8.22 -1.15
N VAL A 53 1.22 9.46 -1.62
CA VAL A 53 1.57 9.80 -3.01
C VAL A 53 3.06 9.63 -3.28
N ALA A 54 3.92 10.10 -2.35
CA ALA A 54 5.37 10.01 -2.50
C ALA A 54 5.86 8.56 -2.64
N VAL A 55 5.21 7.62 -1.93
CA VAL A 55 5.54 6.19 -1.99
C VAL A 55 4.89 5.51 -3.20
N LEU A 56 3.65 5.85 -3.55
CA LEU A 56 2.97 5.25 -4.72
C LEU A 56 3.61 5.65 -6.04
N LEU A 57 4.04 6.90 -6.19
CA LEU A 57 4.58 7.43 -7.45
C LEU A 57 5.71 6.54 -8.04
N PRO A 58 6.80 6.20 -7.32
CA PRO A 58 7.83 5.30 -7.86
C PRO A 58 7.30 3.90 -8.17
N GLY A 59 6.31 3.41 -7.40
CA GLY A 59 5.62 2.15 -7.66
C GLY A 59 4.84 2.16 -8.98
N ILE A 60 4.03 3.19 -9.20
CA ILE A 60 3.26 3.42 -10.43
C ILE A 60 4.21 3.52 -11.62
N LEU A 61 5.31 4.28 -11.51
CA LEU A 61 6.32 4.40 -12.56
C LEU A 61 6.97 3.05 -12.88
N ALA A 62 7.26 2.22 -11.88
CA ALA A 62 7.75 0.86 -12.08
C ALA A 62 6.69 -0.03 -12.77
N GLY A 63 5.42 0.07 -12.37
CA GLY A 63 4.30 -0.60 -13.02
C GLY A 63 4.17 -0.23 -14.50
N LEU A 64 4.21 1.06 -14.82
CA LEU A 64 4.18 1.55 -16.20
C LEU A 64 5.40 1.06 -17.01
N ALA A 65 6.59 1.00 -16.41
CA ALA A 65 7.77 0.42 -17.04
C ALA A 65 7.63 -1.10 -17.28
N ALA A 66 6.94 -1.83 -16.39
CA ALA A 66 6.61 -3.24 -16.59
C ALA A 66 5.57 -3.42 -17.70
N LEU A 67 4.57 -2.52 -17.78
CA LEU A 67 3.51 -2.58 -18.78
C LEU A 67 4.04 -2.46 -20.21
N ARG A 68 5.09 -1.64 -20.43
CA ARG A 68 5.81 -1.55 -21.71
C ARG A 68 6.45 -2.87 -22.16
N GLN A 69 6.62 -3.82 -21.24
CA GLN A 69 7.22 -5.14 -21.48
C GLN A 69 6.20 -6.27 -21.27
N SER A 70 4.91 -5.95 -21.21
CA SER A 70 3.84 -6.90 -20.90
C SER A 70 3.67 -8.01 -21.94
N ASN A 71 4.17 -7.83 -23.16
CA ASN A 71 4.26 -8.89 -24.18
C ASN A 71 5.15 -10.08 -23.75
N ARG A 72 5.98 -9.90 -22.71
CA ARG A 72 6.82 -10.96 -22.13
C ARG A 72 6.11 -11.79 -21.06
N LEU A 73 4.88 -11.45 -20.69
CA LEU A 73 4.09 -12.19 -19.70
C LEU A 73 3.55 -13.50 -20.31
N PRO A 74 3.46 -14.59 -19.52
CA PRO A 74 3.01 -15.89 -20.02
C PRO A 74 1.51 -15.92 -20.39
N ALA A 75 0.72 -14.95 -19.91
CA ALA A 75 -0.71 -14.87 -20.18
C ALA A 75 -1.17 -13.42 -20.35
N ARG A 76 -2.04 -13.17 -21.34
CA ARG A 76 -2.55 -11.82 -21.66
C ARG A 76 -3.35 -11.18 -20.52
N TRP A 77 -4.06 -11.98 -19.73
CA TRP A 77 -4.83 -11.46 -18.59
C TRP A 77 -3.94 -10.89 -17.48
N LEU A 78 -2.66 -11.30 -17.39
CA LEU A 78 -1.70 -10.70 -16.45
C LEU A 78 -1.40 -9.24 -16.81
N THR A 79 -1.50 -8.87 -18.08
CA THR A 79 -1.46 -7.46 -18.50
C THR A 79 -2.66 -6.71 -17.93
N GLY A 80 -3.86 -7.30 -18.01
CA GLY A 80 -5.07 -6.73 -17.40
C GLY A 80 -4.95 -6.59 -15.88
N TRP A 81 -4.38 -7.59 -15.21
CA TRP A 81 -4.06 -7.52 -13.78
C TRP A 81 -3.09 -6.38 -13.47
N LEU A 82 -2.00 -6.25 -14.24
CA LEU A 82 -1.04 -5.17 -14.06
C LEU A 82 -1.68 -3.79 -14.26
N VAL A 83 -2.50 -3.63 -15.31
CA VAL A 83 -3.27 -2.39 -15.54
C VAL A 83 -4.18 -2.10 -14.35
N LEU A 84 -4.92 -3.09 -13.86
CA LEU A 84 -5.81 -2.95 -12.70
C LEU A 84 -5.06 -2.43 -11.47
N ILE A 85 -3.91 -3.02 -11.14
CA ILE A 85 -3.12 -2.57 -9.98
C ILE A 85 -2.58 -1.14 -10.20
N ILE A 86 -2.10 -0.81 -11.40
CA ILE A 86 -1.63 0.55 -11.71
C ILE A 86 -2.76 1.56 -11.58
N THR A 87 -3.92 1.31 -12.20
CA THR A 87 -5.07 2.23 -12.13
C THR A 87 -5.64 2.31 -10.72
N GLY A 88 -5.67 1.20 -9.99
CA GLY A 88 -6.07 1.17 -8.59
C GLY A 88 -5.12 1.98 -7.70
N SER A 89 -3.80 1.91 -7.93
CA SER A 89 -2.81 2.74 -7.25
C SER A 89 -2.94 4.23 -7.58
N VAL A 90 -3.22 4.59 -8.84
CA VAL A 90 -3.48 5.97 -9.24
C VAL A 90 -4.75 6.49 -8.60
N TYR A 91 -5.83 5.71 -8.62
CA TYR A 91 -7.09 6.06 -7.98
C TYR A 91 -6.89 6.25 -6.47
N PHE A 92 -6.26 5.28 -5.79
CA PHE A 92 -6.03 5.35 -4.35
C PHE A 92 -5.19 6.59 -3.96
N GLY A 93 -4.04 6.80 -4.60
CA GLY A 93 -3.23 7.99 -4.31
C GLY A 93 -3.88 9.30 -4.73
N GLY A 94 -4.74 9.28 -5.74
CA GLY A 94 -5.54 10.44 -6.17
C GLY A 94 -6.59 10.80 -5.12
N GLU A 95 -7.37 9.83 -4.66
CA GLU A 95 -8.37 10.03 -3.60
C GLU A 95 -7.73 10.60 -2.34
N GLU A 96 -6.65 9.98 -1.85
CA GLU A 96 -5.91 10.41 -0.65
C GLU A 96 -5.28 11.81 -0.76
N ALA A 97 -5.00 12.28 -1.97
CA ALA A 97 -4.42 13.62 -2.19
C ALA A 97 -5.47 14.64 -2.66
N SER A 98 -6.76 14.31 -2.60
CA SER A 98 -7.83 15.14 -3.15
C SER A 98 -7.56 15.53 -4.60
N TRP A 99 -7.00 14.57 -5.34
CA TRP A 99 -6.49 14.66 -6.71
C TRP A 99 -5.46 15.76 -6.97
N GLY A 100 -4.84 16.29 -5.91
CA GLY A 100 -3.87 17.38 -5.91
C GLY A 100 -4.45 18.74 -5.52
N GLN A 101 -5.70 18.79 -5.04
CA GLN A 101 -6.42 20.04 -4.77
C GLN A 101 -5.65 20.96 -3.84
N HIS A 102 -5.13 20.42 -2.74
CA HIS A 102 -4.41 21.20 -1.74
C HIS A 102 -3.07 21.71 -2.25
N TRP A 103 -2.49 21.07 -3.28
CA TRP A 103 -1.22 21.49 -3.88
C TRP A 103 -1.38 22.56 -4.96
N LEU A 104 -2.40 22.46 -5.82
CA LEU A 104 -2.60 23.45 -6.90
C LEU A 104 -3.70 24.49 -6.58
N GLY A 105 -4.42 24.34 -5.46
CA GLY A 105 -5.28 25.37 -4.87
C GLY A 105 -6.57 25.66 -5.63
N TRP A 106 -7.17 24.67 -6.29
CA TRP A 106 -8.48 24.87 -6.92
C TRP A 106 -9.64 24.66 -5.93
N ASN A 107 -10.79 25.25 -6.25
CA ASN A 107 -12.01 25.08 -5.46
C ASN A 107 -12.72 23.78 -5.82
N THR A 108 -13.35 23.16 -4.83
CA THR A 108 -14.17 21.97 -5.04
C THR A 108 -15.35 22.28 -5.96
N PRO A 109 -15.56 21.49 -7.03
CA PRO A 109 -16.67 21.70 -7.95
C PRO A 109 -18.02 21.70 -7.24
N GLU A 110 -18.95 22.56 -7.65
CA GLU A 110 -20.26 22.72 -6.99
C GLU A 110 -21.08 21.42 -6.94
N ALA A 111 -20.94 20.56 -7.95
CA ALA A 111 -21.58 19.25 -7.96
C ALA A 111 -21.07 18.33 -6.85
N LEU A 112 -19.78 18.44 -6.52
CA LEU A 112 -19.12 17.62 -5.50
C LEU A 112 -19.25 18.24 -4.11
N SER A 113 -19.24 19.57 -3.99
CA SER A 113 -19.40 20.28 -2.71
C SER A 113 -20.76 20.04 -2.04
N LYS A 114 -21.77 19.57 -2.78
CA LYS A 114 -23.08 19.16 -2.26
C LYS A 114 -23.06 17.77 -1.62
N LEU A 115 -22.04 16.97 -1.93
CA LEU A 115 -21.91 15.57 -1.53
C LEU A 115 -20.70 15.33 -0.63
N ASN A 116 -19.63 16.12 -0.78
CA ASN A 116 -18.38 16.01 -0.05
C ASN A 116 -18.39 16.98 1.14
N ASP A 117 -18.50 16.43 2.34
CA ASP A 117 -18.66 17.21 3.57
C ASP A 117 -17.37 17.91 4.02
N GLN A 118 -16.24 17.59 3.41
CA GLN A 118 -14.92 18.20 3.67
C GLN A 118 -14.54 19.26 2.63
N GLY A 119 -15.39 19.45 1.61
CA GLY A 119 -15.13 20.40 0.56
C GLY A 119 -13.89 20.03 -0.24
N GLU A 120 -13.71 18.74 -0.56
CA GLU A 120 -12.56 18.22 -1.30
C GLU A 120 -12.93 17.60 -2.66
N THR A 121 -11.92 17.45 -3.51
CA THR A 121 -12.02 16.87 -4.86
C THR A 121 -11.72 15.39 -4.80
N ASN A 122 -12.44 14.63 -3.97
CA ASN A 122 -12.35 13.16 -3.90
C ASN A 122 -13.75 12.55 -3.72
N LEU A 123 -13.85 11.25 -3.98
CA LEU A 123 -15.07 10.47 -3.86
C LEU A 123 -15.18 9.80 -2.48
N HIS A 124 -14.07 9.44 -1.83
CA HIS A 124 -14.12 8.74 -0.55
C HIS A 124 -14.77 9.59 0.58
N ASN A 125 -14.73 10.92 0.49
CA ASN A 125 -15.38 11.81 1.47
C ASN A 125 -16.84 12.15 1.12
N THR A 126 -17.42 11.50 0.10
CA THR A 126 -18.83 11.68 -0.28
C THR A 126 -19.77 10.67 0.37
N SER A 127 -19.26 9.55 0.89
CA SER A 127 -20.08 8.57 1.61
C SER A 127 -19.23 7.60 2.42
N SER A 128 -19.78 7.10 3.53
CA SER A 128 -19.14 6.05 4.34
C SER A 128 -18.85 4.76 3.56
N TRP A 129 -19.60 4.48 2.49
CA TRP A 129 -19.33 3.34 1.63
C TRP A 129 -18.03 3.53 0.86
N LEU A 130 -17.83 4.71 0.26
CA LEU A 130 -16.66 5.03 -0.56
C LEU A 130 -15.41 5.23 0.31
N ASP A 131 -15.56 5.68 1.55
CA ASP A 131 -14.49 5.66 2.57
C ASP A 131 -14.07 4.22 2.92
N GLN A 132 -15.02 3.34 3.25
CA GLN A 132 -14.68 2.07 3.90
C GLN A 132 -14.41 0.91 2.94
N LYS A 133 -15.15 0.79 1.84
CA LYS A 133 -15.11 -0.42 0.99
C LYS A 133 -13.83 -0.54 0.15
N PRO A 134 -13.31 0.54 -0.47
CA PRO A 134 -12.02 0.48 -1.16
C PRO A 134 -10.88 0.09 -0.22
N ARG A 135 -10.85 0.69 0.99
CA ARG A 135 -9.89 0.35 2.04
C ARG A 135 -9.98 -1.11 2.46
N LEU A 136 -11.18 -1.62 2.68
CA LEU A 136 -11.40 -3.04 3.02
C LEU A 136 -10.90 -3.99 1.91
N LEU A 137 -11.13 -3.64 0.65
CA LEU A 137 -10.65 -4.45 -0.48
C LEU A 137 -9.12 -4.51 -0.51
N LEU A 138 -8.45 -3.38 -0.30
CA LEU A 138 -6.99 -3.33 -0.18
C LEU A 138 -6.51 -4.15 1.02
N GLU A 139 -7.14 -3.99 2.17
CA GLU A 139 -6.78 -4.75 3.37
C GLU A 139 -6.87 -6.26 3.12
N LEU A 140 -7.97 -6.74 2.54
CA LEU A 140 -8.15 -8.16 2.24
C LEU A 140 -7.10 -8.66 1.23
N GLY A 141 -6.76 -7.85 0.22
CA GLY A 141 -5.70 -8.18 -0.73
C GLY A 141 -4.33 -8.31 -0.06
N VAL A 142 -3.98 -7.38 0.83
CA VAL A 142 -2.72 -7.40 1.60
C VAL A 142 -2.70 -8.57 2.58
N LEU A 143 -3.80 -8.82 3.30
CA LEU A 143 -3.93 -9.92 4.24
C LEU A 143 -3.77 -11.27 3.54
N VAL A 144 -4.56 -11.51 2.48
CA VAL A 144 -4.56 -12.80 1.79
C VAL A 144 -3.26 -13.00 1.03
N GLY A 145 -2.87 -12.04 0.20
CA GLY A 145 -1.69 -12.18 -0.66
C GLY A 145 -0.36 -12.01 0.08
N GLY A 146 -0.26 -10.97 0.92
CA GLY A 146 1.00 -10.57 1.57
C GLY A 146 1.30 -11.30 2.87
N LEU A 147 0.28 -11.84 3.55
CA LEU A 147 0.46 -12.48 4.86
C LEU A 147 0.02 -13.96 4.86
N LEU A 148 -1.25 -14.26 4.57
CA LEU A 148 -1.78 -15.63 4.69
C LEU A 148 -1.18 -16.58 3.66
N TYR A 149 -1.06 -16.15 2.39
CA TYR A 149 -0.46 -16.97 1.34
C TYR A 149 1.00 -17.39 1.65
N PRO A 150 1.94 -16.47 1.97
CA PRO A 150 3.30 -16.88 2.29
C PRO A 150 3.39 -17.73 3.56
N LEU A 151 2.52 -17.52 4.56
CA LEU A 151 2.45 -18.36 5.76
C LEU A 151 1.97 -19.77 5.43
N PHE A 152 0.90 -19.90 4.64
CA PHE A 152 0.37 -21.18 4.20
C PHE A 152 1.39 -22.00 3.41
N MET A 153 2.11 -21.36 2.47
CA MET A 153 3.19 -21.99 1.71
C MET A 153 4.33 -22.46 2.61
N GLY A 154 4.70 -21.66 3.62
CA GLY A 154 5.73 -22.02 4.60
C GLY A 154 5.34 -23.22 5.46
N LEU A 155 4.10 -23.26 5.96
CA LEU A 155 3.57 -24.37 6.77
C LEU A 155 3.52 -25.69 6.00
N LYS A 156 3.12 -25.65 4.72
CA LYS A 156 3.08 -26.83 3.85
C LYS A 156 4.46 -27.26 3.31
N ARG A 157 5.52 -26.50 3.61
CA ARG A 157 6.86 -26.67 3.00
C ARG A 157 6.81 -26.72 1.47
N TRP A 158 5.83 -26.04 0.87
CA TRP A 158 5.69 -25.96 -0.56
C TRP A 158 6.65 -24.91 -1.11
N ASN A 159 7.26 -25.22 -2.24
CA ASN A 159 8.11 -24.25 -2.93
C ASN A 159 7.22 -23.12 -3.44
N ARG A 160 7.64 -21.87 -3.19
CA ARG A 160 6.98 -20.71 -3.80
C ARG A 160 7.05 -20.81 -5.32
N PRO A 161 6.02 -20.33 -6.04
CA PRO A 161 6.09 -20.21 -7.49
C PRO A 161 7.36 -19.46 -7.86
N SER A 162 8.22 -20.12 -8.62
CA SER A 162 9.54 -19.61 -9.00
C SER A 162 9.76 -19.63 -10.51
N ASP A 163 8.89 -20.33 -11.25
CA ASP A 163 8.89 -20.35 -12.70
C ASP A 163 8.15 -19.13 -13.26
N PRO A 164 8.82 -18.24 -14.01
CA PRO A 164 8.19 -17.10 -14.67
C PRO A 164 7.14 -17.48 -15.74
N GLN A 165 7.07 -18.74 -16.18
CA GLN A 165 5.99 -19.24 -17.04
C GLN A 165 4.67 -19.46 -16.27
N GLU A 166 4.73 -19.62 -14.96
CA GLU A 166 3.54 -19.80 -14.13
C GLU A 166 2.87 -18.46 -13.81
N VAL A 167 1.55 -18.42 -13.89
CA VAL A 167 0.78 -17.21 -13.56
C VAL A 167 0.89 -16.83 -12.08
N HIS A 168 1.01 -17.81 -11.20
CA HIS A 168 1.13 -17.62 -9.75
C HIS A 168 2.44 -16.91 -9.36
N TYR A 169 3.48 -17.04 -10.18
CA TYR A 169 4.73 -16.30 -10.00
C TYR A 169 4.51 -14.78 -10.10
N TRP A 170 3.55 -14.33 -10.89
CA TRP A 170 3.27 -12.90 -11.11
C TRP A 170 2.22 -12.36 -10.16
N LEU A 171 1.15 -13.14 -9.95
CA LEU A 171 -0.01 -12.74 -9.15
C LEU A 171 0.34 -12.54 -7.67
N TRP A 172 1.08 -13.48 -7.09
CA TRP A 172 1.35 -13.44 -5.66
C TRP A 172 2.55 -12.53 -5.32
N PRO A 173 2.45 -11.74 -4.24
CA PRO A 173 3.57 -10.96 -3.74
C PRO A 173 4.68 -11.90 -3.25
N GLY A 174 5.94 -11.51 -3.47
CA GLY A 174 7.09 -12.24 -2.96
C GLY A 174 7.23 -12.12 -1.45
N GLY A 175 8.02 -13.00 -0.82
CA GLY A 175 8.23 -12.98 0.63
C GLY A 175 8.81 -11.68 1.19
N GLN A 176 9.47 -10.89 0.35
CA GLN A 176 9.99 -9.57 0.71
C GLN A 176 8.88 -8.57 1.09
N LEU A 177 7.64 -8.79 0.67
CA LEU A 177 6.51 -7.92 1.04
C LEU A 177 5.88 -8.30 2.39
N LEU A 178 6.31 -9.41 3.00
CA LEU A 178 5.77 -9.89 4.28
C LEU A 178 5.91 -8.86 5.41
N PRO A 179 7.05 -8.15 5.61
CA PRO A 179 7.14 -7.15 6.68
C PRO A 179 6.13 -6.02 6.50
N THR A 180 5.98 -5.49 5.29
CA THR A 180 5.00 -4.45 4.99
C THR A 180 3.57 -4.96 5.22
N ALA A 181 3.24 -6.16 4.75
CA ALA A 181 1.91 -6.75 4.95
C ALA A 181 1.60 -6.99 6.43
N PHE A 182 2.56 -7.53 7.18
CA PHE A 182 2.42 -7.77 8.61
C PHE A 182 2.15 -6.45 9.35
N LEU A 183 2.96 -5.43 9.11
CA LEU A 183 2.80 -4.13 9.76
C LEU A 183 1.48 -3.45 9.36
N ALA A 184 1.10 -3.50 8.07
CA ALA A 184 -0.17 -2.96 7.59
C ALA A 184 -1.38 -3.54 8.34
N ILE A 185 -1.35 -4.84 8.65
CA ILE A 185 -2.42 -5.49 9.43
C ILE A 185 -2.26 -5.21 10.93
N ALA A 186 -1.04 -5.22 11.45
CA ALA A 186 -0.75 -5.02 12.87
C ALA A 186 -1.13 -3.62 13.37
N ILE A 187 -0.93 -2.58 12.55
CA ILE A 187 -1.26 -1.19 12.87
C ILE A 187 -2.75 -1.02 13.24
N GLY A 188 -3.65 -1.74 12.59
CA GLY A 188 -5.08 -1.68 12.89
C GLY A 188 -5.53 -2.51 14.09
N LEU A 189 -4.67 -3.35 14.68
CA LEU A 189 -5.04 -4.25 15.78
C LEU A 189 -5.45 -3.52 17.07
N PRO A 190 -4.74 -2.48 17.55
CA PRO A 190 -5.11 -1.80 18.79
C PRO A 190 -6.54 -1.23 18.74
N GLN A 191 -6.92 -0.57 17.65
CA GLN A 191 -8.29 -0.06 17.45
C GLN A 191 -9.34 -1.18 17.40
N ARG A 192 -9.00 -2.34 16.82
CA ARG A 192 -9.89 -3.52 16.83
C ARG A 192 -10.07 -4.08 18.22
N PHE A 193 -8.99 -4.17 18.99
CA PHE A 193 -9.05 -4.66 20.37
C PHE A 193 -9.88 -3.73 21.25
N GLU A 194 -9.72 -2.41 21.10
CA GLU A 194 -10.58 -1.43 21.76
C GLU A 194 -12.05 -1.63 21.38
N LYS A 195 -12.36 -1.72 20.08
CA LYS A 195 -13.73 -1.90 19.59
C LYS A 195 -14.38 -3.20 20.07
N PHE A 196 -13.64 -4.32 20.11
CA PHE A 196 -14.21 -5.63 20.44
C PHE A 196 -14.20 -5.95 21.93
N PHE A 197 -13.19 -5.49 22.67
CA PHE A 197 -12.98 -5.87 24.08
C PHE A 197 -13.04 -4.67 25.05
N GLY A 198 -13.17 -3.45 24.54
CA GLY A 198 -13.15 -2.23 25.36
C GLY A 198 -11.79 -1.93 25.98
N TRP A 199 -10.71 -2.54 25.46
CA TRP A 199 -9.37 -2.33 25.99
C TRP A 199 -8.82 -0.98 25.53
N PRO A 200 -8.32 -0.13 26.45
CA PRO A 200 -7.74 1.14 26.06
C PRO A 200 -6.53 0.91 25.16
N ILE A 201 -6.38 1.74 24.13
CA ILE A 201 -5.20 1.69 23.26
C ILE A 201 -3.98 2.10 24.08
N PRO A 202 -2.94 1.25 24.20
CA PRO A 202 -1.77 1.58 24.99
C PRO A 202 -0.94 2.66 24.30
N TYR A 203 -0.45 3.63 25.06
CA TYR A 203 0.59 4.55 24.58
C TYR A 203 1.86 3.78 24.20
N PRO A 204 2.58 4.11 23.11
CA PRO A 204 2.31 5.20 22.14
C PRO A 204 1.55 4.73 20.89
N LEU A 205 0.80 3.62 20.96
CA LEU A 205 0.07 3.04 19.82
C LEU A 205 -1.26 3.73 19.53
N ASP A 206 -1.62 4.77 20.29
CA ASP A 206 -2.78 5.63 20.10
C ASP A 206 -2.58 6.64 18.95
N ILE A 207 -2.08 6.14 17.82
CA ILE A 207 -1.87 6.88 16.58
C ILE A 207 -3.12 6.88 15.69
N ARG A 208 -3.11 7.65 14.59
CA ARG A 208 -4.18 7.65 13.58
C ARG A 208 -4.08 6.41 12.69
N ALA A 209 -4.37 5.24 13.28
CA ALA A 209 -4.02 3.96 12.68
C ALA A 209 -4.64 3.71 11.30
N SER A 210 -5.81 4.30 11.00
CA SER A 210 -6.42 4.20 9.66
C SER A 210 -5.55 4.84 8.58
N GLU A 211 -5.05 6.05 8.83
CA GLU A 211 -4.19 6.79 7.90
C GLU A 211 -2.83 6.11 7.78
N THR A 212 -2.24 5.73 8.91
CA THR A 212 -0.99 4.96 8.91
C THR A 212 -1.16 3.65 8.12
N GLN A 213 -2.29 2.97 8.27
CA GLN A 213 -2.58 1.74 7.56
C GLN A 213 -2.73 1.97 6.05
N GLU A 214 -3.32 3.08 5.62
CA GLU A 214 -3.39 3.51 4.22
C GLU A 214 -2.01 3.75 3.61
N LEU A 215 -1.12 4.45 4.32
CA LEU A 215 0.28 4.61 3.91
C LEU A 215 0.99 3.26 3.73
N TYR A 216 0.66 2.28 4.57
CA TYR A 216 1.21 0.93 4.44
C TYR A 216 0.62 0.14 3.28
N PHE A 217 -0.67 0.32 2.96
CA PHE A 217 -1.25 -0.21 1.72
C PHE A 217 -0.60 0.42 0.49
N ALA A 218 -0.37 1.72 0.52
CA ALA A 218 0.36 2.47 -0.51
C ALA A 218 1.77 1.88 -0.72
N LEU A 219 2.50 1.68 0.37
CA LEU A 219 3.83 1.06 0.37
C LEU A 219 3.80 -0.37 -0.16
N PHE A 220 2.82 -1.18 0.24
CA PHE A 220 2.67 -2.55 -0.25
C PHE A 220 2.45 -2.58 -1.77
N LEU A 221 1.53 -1.76 -2.29
CA LEU A 221 1.27 -1.66 -3.73
C LEU A 221 2.51 -1.19 -4.49
N ALA A 222 3.23 -0.20 -3.96
CA ALA A 222 4.45 0.31 -4.58
C ALA A 222 5.55 -0.75 -4.65
N LEU A 223 5.82 -1.45 -3.55
CA LEU A 223 6.78 -2.55 -3.50
C LEU A 223 6.35 -3.72 -4.39
N TYR A 224 5.04 -3.99 -4.50
CA TYR A 224 4.51 -5.02 -5.38
C TYR A 224 4.77 -4.69 -6.85
N LEU A 225 4.44 -3.48 -7.30
CA LEU A 225 4.69 -3.02 -8.68
C LEU A 225 6.19 -2.98 -8.99
N TRP A 226 7.02 -2.52 -8.05
CA TRP A 226 8.46 -2.51 -8.23
C TRP A 226 9.04 -3.92 -8.30
N SER A 227 8.61 -4.83 -7.43
CA SER A 227 8.98 -6.24 -7.49
C SER A 227 8.56 -6.87 -8.81
N PHE A 228 7.33 -6.61 -9.28
CA PHE A 228 6.82 -7.08 -10.56
C PHE A 228 7.72 -6.62 -11.72
N GLN A 229 8.06 -5.34 -11.78
CA GLN A 229 8.96 -4.78 -12.79
C GLN A 229 10.34 -5.43 -12.77
N ARG A 230 10.91 -5.63 -11.57
CA ARG A 230 12.23 -6.25 -11.43
C ARG A 230 12.23 -7.74 -11.79
N ARG A 231 11.16 -8.48 -11.48
CA ARG A 231 10.95 -9.87 -11.95
C ARG A 231 10.97 -9.94 -13.46
N LEU A 232 10.25 -9.03 -14.12
CA LEU A 232 10.15 -8.96 -15.57
C LEU A 232 11.50 -8.63 -16.23
N ASN A 233 12.28 -7.71 -15.65
CA ASN A 233 13.62 -7.36 -16.14
C ASN A 233 14.67 -8.46 -15.89
N ALA A 234 14.52 -9.26 -14.83
CA ALA A 234 15.42 -10.36 -14.52
C ALA A 234 15.29 -11.53 -15.52
N ARG A 235 14.16 -11.59 -16.25
CA ARG A 235 13.95 -12.50 -17.38
C ARG A 235 14.81 -12.04 -18.56
N ARG A 236 16.09 -12.42 -18.55
CA ARG A 236 16.94 -12.33 -19.75
C ARG A 236 16.58 -13.50 -20.67
N TYR A 237 16.13 -13.19 -21.88
CA TYR A 237 16.04 -14.15 -22.98
C TYR A 237 17.43 -14.66 -23.36
#